data_AF-A0A2G3JEF5-F1
#
_entry.id   AF-A0A2G3JEF5-F1
#
_cell.length_a   1.000
_cell.length_b   1.000
_cell.length_c   1.000
_cell.angle_alpha   90.00
_cell.angle_beta   90.00
_cell.angle_gamma   90.00
#
_symmetry.space_group_name_H-M   'P 1'
#
loop_
_entity.id
_entity.type
_entity.pdbx_description
1 polymer ?
#
loop_
_entity_poly.entity_id
_entity_poly.type
_entity_poly.pdbx_seq_one_letter_code
_entity_poly.pdbx_strand_id
1 'polypeptide(L)'
;MGRSSSIHHKLPLPILEQLHNRLIGTQFGQYEDHVTWLSEQGFDVSKSALHRYAVTYEAKIRCNQESDDEPSAIEARLRCLEVASKLGSSDSSKALIKNAEELLKWLYSR
;
A
#
# COMPACT_ATOMS: atom_id res chain seq x y z
N MET A 1 -22.65 18.53 18.97
CA MET A 1 -22.62 18.40 17.50
C MET A 1 -21.22 18.01 17.05
N GLY A 2 -20.98 16.71 16.87
CA GLY A 2 -19.68 16.17 16.47
C GLY A 2 -19.35 16.55 15.03
N ARG A 3 -18.28 17.33 14.85
CA ARG A 3 -17.78 17.71 13.52
C ARG A 3 -16.97 16.56 12.92
N SER A 4 -17.56 15.39 12.69
CA SER A 4 -16.87 14.26 12.07
C SER A 4 -16.35 14.65 10.69
N SER A 5 -15.06 14.37 10.45
CA SER A 5 -14.52 13.98 9.13
C SER A 5 -14.73 14.91 7.91
N SER A 6 -14.25 16.15 7.94
CA SER A 6 -14.14 16.94 6.69
C SER A 6 -12.99 16.49 5.78
N ILE A 7 -12.00 15.74 6.27
CA ILE A 7 -10.81 15.37 5.46
C ILE A 7 -11.21 14.46 4.28
N HIS A 8 -12.04 13.45 4.53
CA HIS A 8 -12.48 12.52 3.47
C HIS A 8 -13.28 13.21 2.34
N HIS A 9 -13.97 14.32 2.63
CA HIS A 9 -14.75 15.04 1.61
C HIS A 9 -13.94 16.19 0.97
N LYS A 10 -12.92 16.71 1.67
CA LYS A 10 -12.09 17.82 1.19
C LYS A 10 -10.93 17.37 0.31
N LEU A 11 -10.41 16.16 0.50
CA LEU A 11 -9.25 15.67 -0.24
C LEU A 11 -9.69 14.75 -1.37
N PRO A 12 -9.17 14.94 -2.60
CA PRO A 12 -9.37 13.98 -3.67
C PRO A 12 -8.64 12.66 -3.34
N LEU A 13 -9.19 11.55 -3.82
CA LEU A 13 -8.65 10.18 -3.69
C LEU A 13 -7.11 10.10 -3.83
N PRO A 14 -6.47 10.63 -4.90
CA PRO A 14 -5.02 10.53 -5.08
C PRO A 14 -4.18 11.23 -3.99
N ILE A 15 -4.70 12.29 -3.35
CA ILE A 15 -4.03 12.98 -2.24
C ILE A 15 -4.26 12.23 -0.94
N LEU A 16 -5.44 11.61 -0.80
CA LEU A 16 -5.82 10.83 0.36
C LEU A 16 -5.00 9.54 0.46
N GLU A 17 -4.72 8.86 -0.66
CA GLU A 17 -3.82 7.70 -0.72
C GLU A 17 -2.38 8.08 -0.35
N GLN A 18 -1.86 9.19 -0.88
CA GLN A 18 -0.53 9.70 -0.50
C GLN A 18 -0.46 10.06 0.98
N LEU A 19 -1.52 10.64 1.55
CA LEU A 19 -1.62 10.91 2.97
C LEU A 19 -1.60 9.61 3.79
N HIS A 20 -2.29 8.56 3.35
CA HIS A 20 -2.27 7.25 4.02
C HIS A 20 -0.86 6.66 4.05
N ASN A 21 -0.16 6.66 2.92
CA ASN A 21 1.22 6.18 2.83
C ASN A 21 2.16 6.96 3.78
N ARG A 22 2.01 8.29 3.83
CA ARG A 22 2.77 9.15 4.75
C ARG A 22 2.44 8.88 6.21
N LEU A 23 1.17 8.67 6.55
CA LEU A 23 0.74 8.33 7.90
C LEU A 23 1.32 6.99 8.34
N ILE A 24 1.32 5.98 7.48
CA ILE A 24 1.88 4.66 7.80
C ILE A 24 3.40 4.74 7.96
N GLY A 25 4.09 5.40 7.02
CA GLY A 25 5.55 5.55 7.06
C GLY A 25 6.06 6.31 8.29
N THR A 26 5.23 7.17 8.87
CA THR A 26 5.53 7.90 10.12
C THR A 26 4.91 7.27 11.37
N GLN A 27 4.31 6.07 11.24
CA GLN A 27 3.60 5.36 12.30
C GLN A 27 2.51 6.20 12.99
N PHE A 28 1.72 6.93 12.19
CA PHE A 28 0.71 7.88 12.65
C PHE A 28 1.30 8.94 13.60
N GLY A 29 2.51 9.39 13.28
CA GLY A 29 3.22 10.49 13.95
C GLY A 29 3.38 11.72 13.05
N GLN A 30 4.10 12.73 13.54
CA GLN A 30 4.51 13.91 12.75
C GLN A 30 3.35 14.64 12.04
N TYR A 31 2.22 14.81 12.75
CA TYR A 31 1.03 15.46 12.21
C TYR A 31 1.26 16.90 11.72
N GLU A 32 2.27 17.60 12.24
CA GLU A 32 2.63 18.96 11.80
C GLU A 32 3.25 18.96 10.39
N ASP A 33 4.15 18.02 10.10
CA ASP A 33 4.70 17.82 8.76
C ASP A 33 3.61 17.45 7.75
N HIS A 34 2.68 16.57 8.13
CA HIS A 34 1.57 16.19 7.24
C HIS A 34 0.62 17.35 6.96
N VAL A 35 0.34 18.20 7.94
CA VAL A 35 -0.46 19.42 7.76
C VAL A 35 0.26 20.43 6.85
N THR A 36 1.57 20.59 7.03
CA THR A 36 2.39 21.45 6.19
C THR A 36 2.34 20.97 4.74
N TRP A 37 2.54 19.67 4.51
CA TRP A 37 2.45 19.08 3.19
C TRP A 37 1.07 19.24 2.55
N LEU A 38 -0.02 19.01 3.31
CA LEU A 38 -1.37 19.24 2.81
C LEU A 38 -1.59 20.71 2.41
N SER A 39 -1.03 21.64 3.17
CA SER A 39 -1.10 23.08 2.86
C SER A 39 -0.34 23.42 1.58
N GLU A 40 0.82 22.81 1.34
CA GLU A 40 1.58 22.94 0.07
C GLU A 40 0.79 22.39 -1.12
N GLN A 41 -0.03 21.37 -0.92
CA GLN A 41 -0.95 20.83 -1.94
C GLN A 41 -2.23 21.68 -2.13
N GLY A 42 -2.37 22.79 -1.39
CA GLY A 42 -3.52 23.68 -1.45
C GLY A 42 -4.70 23.30 -0.54
N PHE A 43 -4.50 22.37 0.40
CA PHE A 43 -5.53 21.92 1.33
C PHE A 43 -5.25 22.40 2.76
N ASP A 44 -6.11 23.30 3.25
CA ASP A 44 -6.06 23.75 4.64
C ASP A 44 -6.73 22.71 5.56
N VAL A 45 -5.90 21.99 6.32
CA VAL A 45 -6.33 20.98 7.29
C VAL A 45 -5.62 21.22 8.62
N SER A 46 -6.39 21.38 9.70
CA SER A 46 -5.80 21.57 11.03
C SER A 46 -5.24 20.27 11.61
N LYS A 47 -4.16 20.36 12.41
CA LYS A 47 -3.56 19.23 13.15
C LYS A 47 -4.60 18.39 13.90
N SER A 48 -5.52 19.03 14.62
CA SER A 48 -6.56 18.33 15.38
C SER A 48 -7.54 17.55 14.47
N ALA A 49 -7.82 18.07 13.27
CA ALA A 49 -8.67 17.38 12.30
C ALA A 49 -7.95 16.14 11.74
N LEU A 50 -6.67 16.28 11.42
CA LEU A 50 -5.83 15.20 10.92
C LEU A 50 -5.64 14.10 11.97
N HIS A 51 -5.31 14.49 13.21
CA HIS A 51 -5.16 13.55 14.32
C HIS A 51 -6.44 12.74 14.56
N ARG A 52 -7.60 13.40 14.61
CA ARG A 52 -8.87 12.68 14.79
C ARG A 52 -9.18 11.76 13.62
N TYR A 53 -8.87 12.18 12.38
CA TYR A 53 -9.02 11.33 11.21
C TYR A 53 -8.09 10.11 11.29
N ALA A 54 -6.81 10.31 11.58
CA ALA A 54 -5.85 9.23 11.78
C ALA A 54 -6.35 8.23 12.81
N VAL A 55 -6.73 8.66 14.02
CA VAL A 55 -7.26 7.76 15.06
C VAL A 55 -8.54 7.02 14.62
N THR A 56 -9.45 7.69 13.90
CA THR A 56 -10.72 7.07 13.47
C THR A 56 -10.52 6.07 12.33
N TYR A 57 -9.58 6.34 11.44
CA TYR A 57 -9.37 5.58 10.20
C TYR A 57 -8.10 4.72 10.22
N GLU A 58 -7.30 4.74 11.30
CA GLU A 58 -6.03 4.00 11.41
C GLU A 58 -6.19 2.52 11.07
N ALA A 59 -7.19 1.85 11.65
CA ALA A 59 -7.46 0.44 11.37
C ALA A 59 -7.78 0.21 9.88
N LYS A 60 -8.50 1.14 9.24
CA LYS A 60 -8.82 1.05 7.80
C LYS A 60 -7.60 1.33 6.94
N ILE A 61 -6.81 2.35 7.30
CA ILE A 61 -5.59 2.76 6.58
C ILE A 61 -4.57 1.63 6.59
N ARG A 62 -4.37 0.98 7.75
CA ARG A 62 -3.49 -0.19 7.87
C ARG A 62 -4.01 -1.38 7.04
N CYS A 63 -5.31 -1.67 7.13
CA CYS A 63 -5.94 -2.76 6.38
C CYS A 63 -5.91 -2.55 4.85
N ASN A 64 -6.02 -1.30 4.39
CA ASN A 64 -6.01 -0.98 2.97
C ASN A 64 -4.63 -1.17 2.34
N GLN A 65 -3.54 -1.06 3.12
CA GLN A 65 -2.20 -1.40 2.62
C GLN A 65 -1.96 -2.89 2.50
N GLU A 66 -2.59 -3.70 3.37
CA GLU A 66 -2.54 -5.16 3.21
C GLU A 66 -3.21 -5.63 1.90
N SER A 67 -4.03 -4.79 1.27
CA SER A 67 -4.63 -5.06 -0.05
C SER A 67 -3.72 -4.69 -1.23
N ASP A 68 -2.75 -3.79 -1.04
CA ASP A 68 -1.66 -3.55 -2.00
C ASP A 68 -0.54 -4.61 -1.84
N ASP A 69 -0.48 -5.31 -0.70
CA ASP A 69 0.51 -6.36 -0.40
C ASP A 69 0.04 -7.78 -0.75
N GLU A 70 -1.21 -8.02 -1.21
CA GLU A 70 -1.53 -9.30 -1.85
C GLU A 70 -0.89 -9.28 -3.24
N PRO A 71 0.17 -10.08 -3.50
CA PRO A 71 0.77 -10.09 -4.81
C PRO A 71 -0.31 -10.55 -5.78
N SER A 72 -0.71 -9.64 -6.68
CA SER A 72 -1.55 -9.98 -7.81
C SER A 72 -1.02 -11.27 -8.44
N ALA A 73 -1.89 -12.13 -8.96
CA ALA A 73 -1.46 -13.39 -9.59
C ALA A 73 -0.34 -13.18 -10.64
N ILE A 74 -0.28 -11.98 -11.24
CA ILE A 74 0.78 -11.53 -12.14
C ILE A 74 2.11 -11.31 -11.39
N GLU A 75 2.07 -10.65 -10.24
CA GLU A 75 3.23 -10.38 -9.39
C GLU A 75 3.80 -11.66 -8.77
N ALA A 76 2.93 -12.52 -8.25
CA ALA A 76 3.34 -13.84 -7.77
C ALA A 76 4.03 -14.63 -8.89
N ARG A 77 3.49 -14.58 -10.11
CA ARG A 77 4.06 -15.26 -11.29
C ARG A 77 5.42 -14.69 -11.69
N LEU A 78 5.57 -13.38 -11.68
CA LEU A 78 6.85 -12.70 -11.95
C LEU A 78 7.91 -13.08 -10.90
N ARG A 79 7.56 -13.10 -9.61
CA ARG A 79 8.47 -13.49 -8.54
C ARG A 79 8.90 -14.96 -8.62
N CYS A 80 7.97 -15.85 -8.95
CA CYS A 80 8.28 -17.26 -9.21
C CYS A 80 9.23 -17.43 -10.41
N LEU A 81 9.07 -16.63 -11.47
CA LEU A 81 9.98 -16.61 -12.63
C LEU A 81 11.37 -16.09 -12.26
N GLU A 82 11.47 -15.02 -11.46
CA GLU A 82 12.76 -14.50 -10.97
C GLU A 82 13.51 -15.52 -10.10
N VAL A 83 12.79 -16.27 -9.26
CA VAL A 83 13.39 -17.30 -8.41
C VAL A 83 13.82 -18.50 -9.26
N ALA A 84 12.98 -18.92 -10.21
CA ALA A 84 13.33 -19.99 -11.14
C ALA A 84 14.57 -19.67 -11.98
N SER A 85 14.74 -18.41 -12.41
CA SER A 85 15.92 -17.96 -13.17
C SER A 85 17.19 -17.92 -12.33
N LYS A 86 17.09 -17.58 -11.04
CA LYS A 86 18.23 -17.62 -10.10
C LYS A 86 18.64 -19.05 -9.74
N LEU A 87 17.70 -19.99 -9.72
CA LEU A 87 17.95 -21.40 -9.40
C LEU A 87 18.44 -22.22 -10.61
N GLY A 88 18.11 -21.80 -11.82
CA GLY A 88 18.41 -22.54 -13.05
C GLY A 88 19.53 -21.90 -13.87
N SER A 89 20.73 -22.48 -13.84
CA SER A 89 21.79 -22.17 -14.81
C SER A 89 21.59 -22.82 -16.19
N SER A 90 20.35 -22.96 -16.67
CA SER A 90 20.05 -23.84 -17.82
C SER A 90 19.39 -23.09 -18.99
N ASP A 91 20.03 -23.18 -20.17
CA ASP A 91 19.76 -22.51 -21.47
C ASP A 91 18.33 -22.64 -22.05
N SER A 92 17.36 -23.23 -21.36
CA SER A 92 16.02 -23.48 -21.89
C SER A 92 14.93 -22.72 -21.13
N SER A 93 14.44 -21.65 -21.78
CA SER A 93 13.28 -20.84 -21.35
C SER A 93 12.07 -21.69 -20.91
N LYS A 94 11.81 -22.82 -21.58
CA LYS A 94 10.72 -23.75 -21.22
C LYS A 94 10.89 -24.39 -19.83
N ALA A 95 12.12 -24.67 -19.39
CA ALA A 95 12.39 -25.25 -18.07
C ALA A 95 12.15 -24.22 -16.95
N LEU A 96 12.49 -22.95 -17.20
CA LEU A 96 12.25 -21.84 -16.28
C LEU A 96 10.75 -21.61 -16.05
N ILE A 97 9.96 -21.60 -17.14
CA ILE A 97 8.50 -21.45 -17.06
C ILE A 97 7.89 -22.59 -16.25
N LYS A 98 8.30 -23.83 -16.51
CA LYS A 98 7.81 -25.01 -15.79
C LYS A 98 8.09 -24.92 -14.28
N ASN A 99 9.30 -24.51 -13.89
CA ASN A 99 9.65 -24.34 -12.48
C ASN A 99 8.82 -23.22 -11.82
N ALA A 100 8.58 -22.11 -12.52
CA ALA A 100 7.76 -21.02 -12.00
C ALA A 100 6.28 -21.44 -11.82
N GLU A 101 5.74 -22.25 -12.72
CA GLU A 101 4.37 -22.77 -12.61
C GLU A 101 4.19 -23.77 -11.45
N GLU A 102 5.20 -24.61 -11.18
CA GLU A 102 5.20 -25.49 -10.02
C GLU A 102 5.26 -24.70 -8.69
N LEU A 103 6.03 -23.61 -8.65
CA LEU A 103 6.07 -22.70 -7.49
C LEU A 103 4.72 -22.00 -7.27
N LEU A 104 4.06 -21.55 -8.34
CA LEU A 104 2.71 -20.99 -8.26
C LEU A 104 1.71 -22.02 -7.75
N LYS A 105 1.78 -23.25 -8.27
CA LYS A 105 0.90 -24.34 -7.85
C LYS A 105 1.05 -24.63 -6.35
N TRP A 106 2.28 -24.63 -5.81
CA TRP A 106 2.52 -24.76 -4.37
C TRP A 106 1.86 -23.61 -3.57
N LEU A 107 1.96 -22.38 -4.07
CA LEU A 107 1.43 -21.18 -3.41
C LEU A 107 -0.11 -21.17 -3.33
N TYR A 108 -0.79 -21.66 -4.37
CA TYR A 108 -2.25 -21.69 -4.45
C TYR A 108 -2.89 -22.99 -3.95
N SER A 109 -2.12 -24.02 -3.62
CA SER A 109 -2.65 -25.30 -3.11
C SER A 109 -2.89 -25.30 -1.58
N ARG A 110 -3.32 -24.15 -1.03
CA ARG A 110 -3.57 -24.00 0.42
C ARG A 110 -4.87 -24.67 0.87
#